data_AF-A0A377MRB7-F1
#
_entry.id   AF-A0A377MRB7-F1
#
_cell.length_a   1.000
_cell.length_b   1.000
_cell.length_c   1.000
_cell.angle_alpha   90.00
_cell.angle_beta   90.00
_cell.angle_gamma   90.00
#
_symmetry.space_group_name_H-M   'P 1'
#
loop_
_entity.id
_entity.type
_entity.pdbx_description
1 polymer ?
#
loop_
_entity_poly.entity_id
_entity_poly.type
_entity_poly.pdbx_seq_one_letter_code
_entity_poly.pdbx_strand_id
1 'polypeptide(L)' 'MKKIWQYGRTSGKELEVSDDFPIQVPFTDVAPLKDIKLEDQFFIPSENRWKEIINGLDRKIR' A
#
# COMPACT_ATOMS: atom_id res chain seq x y z
N MET A 1 -14.59 -11.68 8.40
CA MET A 1 -14.20 -10.27 8.15
C MET A 1 -12.70 -10.26 7.95
N LYS A 2 -12.23 -9.65 6.87
CA LYS A 2 -10.82 -9.58 6.50
C LYS A 2 -10.39 -8.13 6.30
N LYS A 3 -9.09 -7.88 6.52
CA LYS A 3 -8.45 -6.61 6.19
C LYS A 3 -8.01 -6.62 4.73
N ILE A 4 -8.30 -5.55 4.03
CA ILE A 4 -7.79 -5.26 2.69
C ILE A 4 -7.25 -3.84 2.65
N TRP A 5 -6.47 -3.54 1.62
CA TRP A 5 -5.92 -2.22 1.38
C TRP A 5 -6.39 -1.70 0.03
N GLN A 6 -7.00 -0.52 0.04
CA GLN A 6 -7.22 0.26 -1.17
C GLN A 6 -5.93 1.01 -1.49
N TYR A 7 -5.40 0.91 -2.70
CA TYR A 7 -4.21 1.63 -3.13
C TYR A 7 -4.54 2.70 -4.16
N GLY A 8 -3.99 3.89 -4.00
CA GLY A 8 -4.06 4.98 -4.97
C GLY A 8 -2.76 5.17 -5.74
N ARG A 9 -2.70 6.22 -6.58
CA ARG A 9 -1.42 6.69 -7.15
C ARG A 9 -0.43 7.13 -6.06
N THR A 10 -0.95 7.59 -4.94
CA THR A 10 -0.21 8.02 -3.75
C THR A 10 -0.99 7.54 -2.53
N SER A 11 -0.33 6.86 -1.59
CA SER A 11 -0.89 6.27 -0.36
C SER A 11 -1.85 5.08 -0.54
N GLY A 12 -2.19 4.47 0.59
CA GLY A 12 -3.25 3.47 0.71
C GLY A 12 -4.21 3.74 1.87
N LYS A 13 -5.33 3.00 1.90
CA LYS A 13 -6.29 2.98 3.01
C LYS A 13 -6.59 1.56 3.44
N GLU A 14 -6.50 1.29 4.75
CA GLU A 14 -6.96 0.02 5.32
C GLU A 14 -8.50 0.01 5.39
N LEU A 15 -9.10 -1.11 4.99
CA LEU A 15 -10.54 -1.35 5.05
C LEU A 15 -10.78 -2.73 5.66
N GLU A 16 -11.83 -2.86 6.47
CA GLU A 16 -12.33 -4.14 6.94
C GLU A 16 -13.58 -4.51 6.13
N VAL A 17 -13.58 -5.70 5.53
CA VAL A 17 -14.62 -6.15 4.59
C VAL A 17 -15.05 -7.58 4.90
N SER A 18 -16.17 -8.00 4.31
CA SER A 18 -16.58 -9.41 4.34
C SER A 18 -15.51 -10.30 3.70
N ASP A 19 -15.44 -11.57 4.12
CA ASP A 19 -14.50 -12.54 3.55
C ASP A 19 -14.76 -12.76 2.05
N ASP A 20 -16.03 -12.63 1.64
CA ASP A 20 -16.50 -12.75 0.26
C ASP A 20 -16.24 -11.50 -0.60
N PHE A 21 -15.66 -10.45 -0.04
CA PHE A 21 -15.38 -9.23 -0.80
C PHE A 21 -14.36 -9.51 -1.92
N PRO A 22 -14.68 -9.15 -3.18
CA PRO A 22 -13.80 -9.43 -4.32
C PRO A 22 -12.54 -8.56 -4.27
N ILE A 23 -11.37 -9.18 -4.44
CA ILE A 23 -10.11 -8.45 -4.59
C ILE A 23 -9.96 -8.06 -6.06
N GLN A 24 -10.15 -6.78 -6.35
CA GLN A 24 -10.05 -6.20 -7.70
C GLN A 24 -9.44 -4.81 -7.61
N VAL A 25 -8.86 -4.30 -8.70
CA VAL A 25 -8.34 -2.92 -8.74
C VAL A 25 -9.44 -1.93 -8.31
N PRO A 26 -9.17 -0.98 -7.39
CA PRO A 26 -7.87 -0.64 -6.78
C PRO A 26 -7.64 -1.21 -5.37
N PHE A 27 -8.03 -2.45 -5.11
CA PHE A 27 -7.91 -3.14 -3.82
C PHE A 27 -6.93 -4.32 -3.90
N THR A 28 -6.26 -4.59 -2.78
CA THR A 28 -5.37 -5.73 -2.59
C THR A 28 -5.54 -6.30 -1.17
N ASP A 29 -5.32 -7.60 -1.02
CA ASP A 29 -5.17 -8.30 0.26
C ASP A 29 -3.68 -8.46 0.65
N VAL A 30 -2.76 -7.91 -0.14
CA VAL A 30 -1.34 -7.85 0.20
C VAL A 30 -1.11 -6.77 1.24
N ALA A 31 -0.59 -7.16 2.40
CA ALA A 31 -0.30 -6.26 3.49
C ALA A 31 0.81 -5.24 3.15
N PRO A 32 0.69 -3.99 3.65
CA PRO A 32 1.71 -2.96 3.50
C PRO A 32 3.01 -3.32 4.23
N LEU A 33 4.06 -2.56 3.92
CA LEU A 33 5.35 -2.67 4.60
C LEU A 33 5.17 -2.29 6.08
N LYS A 34 5.59 -3.17 7.00
CA LYS A 34 5.31 -3.04 8.44
C LYS A 34 5.95 -1.83 9.11
N ASP A 35 7.14 -1.45 8.64
CA ASP A 35 7.96 -0.41 9.27
C ASP A 35 7.79 0.97 8.61
N ILE A 36 6.93 1.06 7.58
CA ILE A 36 6.68 2.28 6.81
C ILE A 36 5.20 2.60 6.97
N LYS A 37 4.86 3.87 7.20
CA LYS A 37 3.46 4.28 7.29
C LYS A 37 2.76 4.07 5.95
N LEU A 38 1.46 3.80 5.97
CA LEU A 38 0.69 3.58 4.74
C LEU A 38 0.67 4.81 3.81
N GLU A 39 0.83 6.00 4.37
CA GLU A 39 0.97 7.28 3.64
C GLU A 39 2.30 7.43 2.90
N ASP A 40 3.35 6.75 3.37
CA ASP A 40 4.73 6.79 2.85
C ASP A 40 5.04 5.61 1.92
N GLN A 41 4.01 4.94 1.40
CA GLN A 41 4.16 3.82 0.48
C GLN A 41 3.09 3.85 -0.61
N PHE A 42 3.38 3.16 -1.71
CA PHE A 42 2.46 2.95 -2.81
C PHE A 42 2.50 1.48 -3.24
N PHE A 43 1.38 0.99 -3.76
CA PHE A 43 1.30 -0.36 -4.28
C PHE A 43 1.67 -0.39 -5.75
N ILE A 44 2.45 -1.39 -6.17
CA ILE A 44 2.81 -1.63 -7.57
C ILE A 44 2.03 -2.86 -8.04
N PRO A 45 0.91 -2.71 -8.77
CA PRO A 45 0.07 -3.85 -9.16
C PRO A 45 0.80 -4.88 -10.01
N SER A 46 1.70 -4.43 -10.88
CA SER A 46 2.52 -5.31 -11.73
C SER A 46 3.54 -6.14 -10.94
N GLU A 47 3.91 -5.72 -9.74
CA GLU A 47 4.84 -6.42 -8.85
C GLU A 47 4.13 -7.08 -7.66
N ASN A 48 2.81 -6.88 -7.54
CA ASN A 48 1.97 -7.34 -6.44
C ASN A 48 2.58 -7.06 -5.05
N ARG A 49 3.17 -5.87 -4.85
CA ARG A 49 3.81 -5.48 -3.60
C ARG A 49 3.74 -3.99 -3.31
N TRP A 50 3.87 -3.65 -2.04
CA TRP A 50 4.07 -2.29 -1.58
C TRP A 50 5.53 -1.87 -1.70
N LYS A 51 5.74 -0.58 -1.97
CA LYS A 51 7.05 0.05 -2.05
C LYS A 51 7.03 1.40 -1.33
N GLU A 52 8.10 1.69 -0.63
CA GLU A 52 8.33 2.97 0.04
C GLU A 52 8.40 4.13 -0.97
N ILE A 53 7.81 5.26 -0.61
CA ILE A 53 8.00 6.55 -1.29
C ILE A 53 9.30 7.15 -0.78
N ILE A 54 10.40 6.91 -1.51
CA ILE A 54 11.69 7.52 -1.19
C ILE A 54 11.70 8.95 -1.75
N ASN A 55 11.52 9.95 -0.88
CA ASN A 55 11.74 11.34 -1.25
C ASN A 55 13.24 11.54 -1.50
N GLY A 56 13.63 11.87 -2.74
CA GLY A 56 15.03 12.10 -3.13
C GLY A 56 15.75 13.27 -2.42
N LEU A 57 15.10 13.91 -1.45
CA LEU A 57 15.68 14.96 -0.60
C LEU A 57 16.56 14.43 0.54
N ASP A 58 16.44 13.15 0.91
CA ASP A 58 17.25 12.53 1.98
C ASP A 58 18.71 12.27 1.58
N ARG A 59 19.07 12.47 0.30
CA ARG A 59 20.42 12.21 -0.22
C ARG A 59 21.42 13.36 -0.08
N LYS A 60 21.10 14.45 0.64
CA LYS A 60 21.96 15.65 0.72
C LYS A 60 22.36 16.08 2.13
N ILE A 61 22.67 15.17 3.06
CA ILE A 61 23.62 15.51 4.15
C ILE A 61 24.46 14.28 4.50
N ARG A 62 25.63 14.15 3.86
CA ARG A 62 26.79 13.51 4.47
C ARG A 62 28.05 14.16 3.97
#